data_AF-A0A8J2SCC9-F1
#
_entry.id   AF-A0A8J2SCC9-F1
#
_cell.length_a   1.000
_cell.length_b   1.000
_cell.length_c   1.000
_cell.angle_alpha   90.00
_cell.angle_beta   90.00
_cell.angle_gamma   90.00
#
_symmetry.space_group_name_H-M   'P 1'
#
loop_
_entity.id
_entity.type
_entity.pdbx_description
1 polymer ?
#
loop_
_entity_poly.entity_id
_entity_poly.type
_entity_poly.pdbx_seq_one_letter_code
_entity_poly.pdbx_strand_id
1 'polypeptide(L)'
;MMLMGFTMVTAASAANPAIERRRQLCVKAAQLGARAREQARVRSIHPVCGSRRAVVLRNVSTEIPPLLYSFPGSGNTWVRLLLEQASSAPTASRYLDPSIAAVMPHECDNIETRSSCAGFVAIKVHPTFAGSMAIDSGSGRANFVGANLMCGGAIAKAIFLVRHPMTAFWSDYQRKRLRRAGRAEHNHHSAITTAAWPKIRPAWEREASQVYAVEYRDMWRPEKMSYGRWLQDHPGSTDTEFLKFEELIDKDRRTDALRRTVSFSGFEVDNRTLECAFLHADEPAMHRPRGPNLVDATVAWRLQLLDTVWRIVGEHASKLGYGKDNWRRTALPPIGRVDLTQWARPR
;
A
#
# COMPACT_ATOMS: atom_id res chain seq x y z
N MET A 1 -1.11 -30.21 50.25
CA MET A 1 -1.32 -30.38 48.79
C MET A 1 -2.65 -29.72 48.43
N MET A 2 -2.62 -28.49 47.92
CA MET A 2 -3.77 -27.81 47.33
C MET A 2 -3.45 -27.55 45.86
N LEU A 3 -4.16 -28.24 44.97
CA LEU A 3 -4.11 -28.02 43.53
C LEU A 3 -5.01 -26.82 43.20
N MET A 4 -4.39 -25.67 42.89
CA MET A 4 -5.11 -24.55 42.26
C MET A 4 -5.29 -24.87 40.77
N GLY A 5 -6.54 -25.10 40.37
CA GLY A 5 -6.94 -25.18 38.98
C GLY A 5 -6.87 -23.81 38.32
N PHE A 6 -5.96 -23.64 37.36
CA PHE A 6 -5.99 -22.51 36.44
C PHE A 6 -7.00 -22.81 35.33
N THR A 7 -8.19 -22.21 35.44
CA THR A 7 -9.11 -22.06 34.31
C THR A 7 -8.51 -21.05 33.32
N MET A 8 -8.01 -21.54 32.18
CA MET A 8 -7.72 -20.70 31.02
C MET A 8 -9.03 -20.12 30.50
N VAL A 9 -9.26 -18.84 30.79
CA VAL A 9 -10.31 -18.06 30.12
C VAL A 9 -9.81 -17.75 28.71
N THR A 10 -10.32 -18.48 27.72
CA THR A 10 -10.22 -18.09 26.31
C THR A 10 -11.08 -16.85 26.12
N ALA A 11 -10.45 -15.68 26.19
CA ALA A 11 -11.10 -14.42 25.81
C ALA A 11 -11.33 -14.43 24.30
N ALA A 12 -12.47 -14.97 23.86
CA ALA A 12 -13.02 -14.67 22.55
C ALA A 12 -13.30 -13.16 22.52
N SER A 13 -12.42 -12.40 21.87
CA SER A 13 -12.62 -10.97 21.65
C SER A 13 -13.95 -10.78 20.93
N ALA A 14 -14.92 -10.16 21.60
CA ALA A 14 -16.18 -9.78 20.97
C ALA A 14 -15.87 -8.88 19.78
N ALA A 15 -16.24 -9.33 18.58
CA ALA A 15 -15.96 -8.63 17.34
C ALA A 15 -16.52 -7.19 17.40
N ASN A 16 -15.67 -6.20 17.11
CA ASN A 16 -16.06 -4.79 17.12
C ASN A 16 -17.18 -4.55 16.07
N PRO A 17 -18.40 -4.12 16.45
CA PRO A 17 -19.52 -3.95 15.53
C PRO A 17 -19.25 -3.01 14.35
N ALA A 18 -18.34 -2.04 14.52
CA ALA A 18 -17.94 -1.14 13.44
C ALA A 18 -17.07 -1.83 12.38
N ILE A 19 -16.23 -2.79 12.79
CA ILE A 19 -15.41 -3.59 11.87
C ILE A 19 -16.32 -4.54 11.09
N GLU A 20 -17.25 -5.20 11.77
CA GLU A 20 -18.17 -6.13 11.13
C GLU A 20 -19.08 -5.42 10.11
N ARG A 21 -19.62 -4.24 10.46
CA ARG A 21 -20.40 -3.42 9.51
C ARG A 21 -19.58 -3.05 8.27
N ARG A 22 -18.29 -2.69 8.42
CA ARG A 22 -17.42 -2.41 7.27
C ARG A 22 -17.18 -3.65 6.43
N ARG A 23 -16.98 -4.80 7.07
CA ARG A 23 -16.81 -6.08 6.39
C ARG A 23 -18.02 -6.43 5.54
N GLN A 24 -19.23 -6.28 6.07
CA GLN A 24 -20.48 -6.51 5.32
C GLN A 24 -20.60 -5.59 4.10
N LEU A 25 -20.33 -4.29 4.26
CA LEU A 25 -20.31 -3.34 3.13
C LEU A 25 -19.27 -3.72 2.08
N CYS A 26 -18.09 -4.17 2.54
CA CYS A 26 -17.00 -4.59 1.68
C CYS A 26 -17.35 -5.86 0.88
N VAL A 27 -17.90 -6.89 1.53
CA VAL A 27 -18.35 -8.13 0.87
C VAL A 27 -19.40 -7.83 -0.19
N LYS A 28 -20.39 -6.98 0.11
CA LYS A 28 -21.40 -6.55 -0.86
C LYS A 28 -20.76 -5.85 -2.07
N ALA A 29 -19.80 -4.96 -1.85
CA ALA A 29 -19.06 -4.29 -2.92
C ALA A 29 -18.22 -5.27 -3.76
N ALA A 30 -17.58 -6.25 -3.14
CA ALA A 30 -16.82 -7.30 -3.81
C ALA A 30 -17.71 -8.15 -4.74
N GLN A 31 -18.89 -8.55 -4.26
CA GLN A 31 -19.88 -9.32 -5.05
C GLN A 31 -20.41 -8.53 -6.25
N LEU A 32 -20.76 -7.25 -6.06
CA LEU A 32 -21.20 -6.37 -7.13
C LEU A 32 -20.08 -6.16 -8.17
N GLY A 33 -18.86 -5.94 -7.69
CA GLY A 33 -17.68 -5.80 -8.55
C GLY A 33 -17.31 -7.08 -9.29
N ALA A 34 -17.53 -8.27 -8.70
CA ALA A 34 -17.31 -9.55 -9.37
C ALA A 34 -18.26 -9.72 -10.57
N ARG A 35 -19.55 -9.38 -10.41
CA ARG A 35 -20.53 -9.41 -11.52
C ARG A 35 -20.17 -8.43 -12.63
N ALA A 36 -19.78 -7.20 -12.29
CA ALA A 36 -19.33 -6.21 -13.26
C ALA A 36 -18.04 -6.63 -13.98
N ARG A 37 -17.11 -7.28 -13.28
CA ARG A 37 -15.87 -7.81 -13.87
C ARG A 37 -16.11 -8.95 -14.83
N GLU A 38 -17.02 -9.89 -14.52
CA GLU A 38 -17.35 -10.97 -15.45
C GLU A 38 -17.91 -10.40 -16.77
N GLN A 39 -18.73 -9.35 -16.69
CA GLN A 39 -19.22 -8.63 -17.86
C GLN A 39 -18.13 -7.84 -18.61
N ALA A 40 -17.14 -7.27 -17.90
CA ALA A 40 -16.04 -6.52 -18.49
C ALA A 40 -14.91 -7.41 -19.05
N ARG A 41 -14.74 -8.64 -18.54
CA ARG A 41 -13.72 -9.62 -18.95
C ARG A 41 -13.83 -9.99 -20.44
N VAL A 42 -15.02 -9.85 -21.01
CA VAL A 42 -15.30 -10.06 -22.43
C VAL A 42 -14.75 -8.93 -23.31
N ARG A 43 -14.40 -7.76 -22.75
CA ARG A 43 -14.11 -6.53 -23.52
C ARG A 43 -12.64 -6.09 -23.58
N SER A 44 -11.71 -6.70 -22.85
CA SER A 44 -10.29 -6.27 -22.85
C SER A 44 -9.27 -7.42 -22.73
N ILE A 45 -9.14 -8.19 -23.81
CA ILE A 45 -8.04 -9.16 -23.94
C ILE A 45 -6.85 -8.44 -24.58
N HIS A 46 -5.74 -8.32 -23.86
CA HIS A 46 -4.51 -7.78 -24.44
C HIS A 46 -3.91 -8.83 -25.39
N PRO A 47 -3.51 -8.48 -26.63
CA PRO A 47 -3.06 -9.48 -27.62
C PRO A 47 -1.85 -10.31 -27.16
N VAL A 48 -0.98 -9.75 -26.31
CA VAL A 48 0.21 -10.46 -25.80
C VAL A 48 0.03 -11.00 -24.37
N CYS A 49 -0.76 -10.31 -23.54
CA CYS A 49 -0.87 -10.62 -22.12
C CYS A 49 -2.15 -11.39 -21.78
N GLY A 50 -3.07 -11.52 -22.74
CA GLY A 50 -4.38 -12.09 -22.52
C GLY A 50 -5.23 -11.23 -21.58
N SER A 51 -6.16 -11.87 -20.90
CA SER A 51 -6.93 -11.28 -19.81
C SER A 51 -6.12 -11.23 -18.52
N ARG A 52 -6.51 -10.36 -17.59
CA ARG A 52 -6.00 -10.40 -16.21
C ARG A 52 -6.07 -11.81 -15.65
N ARG A 53 -5.00 -12.24 -14.99
CA ARG A 53 -4.95 -13.53 -14.31
C ARG A 53 -5.91 -13.52 -13.13
N ALA A 54 -6.57 -14.66 -12.91
CA ALA A 54 -7.33 -14.85 -11.69
C ALA A 54 -6.35 -14.82 -10.51
N VAL A 55 -6.68 -13.99 -9.53
CA VAL A 55 -5.99 -13.97 -8.24
C VAL A 55 -6.61 -15.07 -7.41
N VAL A 56 -5.79 -16.05 -7.01
CA VAL A 56 -6.27 -17.22 -6.25
C VAL A 56 -5.38 -17.37 -5.03
N LEU A 57 -5.98 -17.65 -3.87
CA LEU A 57 -5.22 -18.10 -2.70
C LEU A 57 -4.52 -19.40 -3.08
N ARG A 58 -3.20 -19.33 -3.24
CA ARG A 58 -2.40 -20.51 -3.48
C ARG A 58 -1.94 -21.05 -2.13
N ASN A 59 -2.02 -22.36 -1.93
CA ASN A 59 -1.37 -23.06 -0.81
C ASN A 59 0.15 -23.12 -1.03
N VAL A 60 0.81 -21.98 -1.23
CA VAL A 60 2.27 -21.92 -1.46
C VAL A 60 3.02 -21.83 -0.14
N SER A 61 2.39 -21.32 0.92
CA SER A 61 3.08 -21.07 2.18
C SER A 61 2.12 -21.00 3.37
N THR A 62 2.55 -21.58 4.50
CA THR A 62 1.94 -21.42 5.83
C THR A 62 2.60 -20.30 6.63
N GLU A 63 3.57 -19.59 6.04
CA GLU A 63 4.22 -18.43 6.63
C GLU A 63 3.28 -17.22 6.64
N ILE A 64 3.50 -16.34 7.61
CA ILE A 64 2.80 -15.06 7.67
C ILE A 64 3.40 -14.17 6.56
N PRO A 65 2.57 -13.60 5.68
CA PRO A 65 3.05 -12.76 4.58
C PRO A 65 3.73 -11.49 5.09
N PRO A 66 4.66 -10.90 4.32
CA PRO A 66 5.28 -9.65 4.72
C PRO A 66 4.28 -8.50 4.82
N LEU A 67 4.55 -7.57 5.72
CA LEU A 67 3.84 -6.29 5.74
C LEU A 67 4.22 -5.45 4.52
N LEU A 68 3.23 -4.96 3.77
CA LEU A 68 3.44 -3.83 2.88
C LEU A 68 3.28 -2.54 3.70
N TYR A 69 4.40 -2.02 4.17
CA TYR A 69 4.45 -0.93 5.14
C TYR A 69 4.81 0.39 4.46
N SER A 70 3.94 1.40 4.57
CA SER A 70 4.16 2.67 3.84
C SER A 70 3.57 3.91 4.50
N PHE A 71 4.13 5.07 4.14
CA PHE A 71 3.45 6.35 4.34
C PHE A 71 2.20 6.43 3.43
N PRO A 72 1.05 6.96 3.92
CA PRO A 72 -0.13 7.18 3.08
C PRO A 72 0.19 8.00 1.82
N GLY A 73 -0.33 7.60 0.66
CA GLY A 73 -0.04 8.30 -0.61
C GLY A 73 1.19 7.80 -1.37
N SER A 74 1.98 6.87 -0.81
CA SER A 74 3.14 6.23 -1.47
C SER A 74 2.80 5.23 -2.58
N GLY A 75 1.52 5.06 -2.94
CA GLY A 75 1.13 4.21 -4.07
C GLY A 75 0.66 2.79 -3.73
N ASN A 76 0.36 2.51 -2.45
CA ASN A 76 -0.09 1.20 -1.95
C ASN A 76 -1.04 0.43 -2.86
N THR A 77 -2.12 1.05 -3.31
CA THR A 77 -3.15 0.37 -4.10
C THR A 77 -2.60 -0.12 -5.43
N TRP A 78 -1.82 0.71 -6.12
CA TRP A 78 -1.20 0.32 -7.40
C TRP A 78 -0.12 -0.76 -7.21
N VAL A 79 0.72 -0.61 -6.18
CA VAL A 79 1.74 -1.62 -5.84
C VAL A 79 1.11 -2.97 -5.51
N ARG A 80 0.03 -2.98 -4.75
CA ARG A 80 -0.69 -4.24 -4.47
C ARG A 80 -1.25 -4.88 -5.73
N LEU A 81 -1.83 -4.11 -6.65
CA LEU A 81 -2.27 -4.64 -7.94
C LEU A 81 -1.10 -5.24 -8.73
N LEU A 82 0.06 -4.59 -8.75
CA LEU A 82 1.27 -5.14 -9.38
C LEU A 82 1.67 -6.47 -8.75
N LEU A 83 1.70 -6.54 -7.41
CA LEU A 83 2.00 -7.78 -6.67
C LEU A 83 1.00 -8.89 -6.99
N GLU A 84 -0.31 -8.58 -7.00
CA GLU A 84 -1.35 -9.56 -7.31
C GLU A 84 -1.27 -10.07 -8.75
N GLN A 85 -1.03 -9.19 -9.72
CA GLN A 85 -0.93 -9.59 -11.11
C GLN A 85 0.37 -10.36 -11.41
N ALA A 86 1.48 -10.00 -10.77
CA ALA A 86 2.75 -10.69 -10.95
C ALA A 86 2.72 -12.10 -10.33
N SER A 87 2.27 -12.22 -9.09
CA SER A 87 2.27 -13.49 -8.34
C SER A 87 1.06 -14.39 -8.65
N SER A 88 -0.03 -13.80 -9.18
CA SER A 88 -1.36 -14.42 -9.22
C SER A 88 -1.90 -14.85 -7.84
N ALA A 89 -1.42 -14.21 -6.77
CA ALA A 89 -1.83 -14.43 -5.39
C ALA A 89 -2.26 -13.09 -4.75
N PRO A 90 -3.22 -13.12 -3.81
CA PRO A 90 -3.86 -11.89 -3.36
C PRO A 90 -2.99 -11.05 -2.42
N THR A 91 -3.37 -9.79 -2.23
CA THR A 91 -2.89 -8.96 -1.13
C THR A 91 -4.04 -8.59 -0.20
N ALA A 92 -3.76 -8.47 1.09
CA ALA A 92 -4.77 -8.09 2.07
C ALA A 92 -4.57 -6.66 2.57
N SER A 93 -5.55 -6.13 3.30
CA SER A 93 -5.40 -4.86 4.01
C SER A 93 -6.11 -4.87 5.35
N ARG A 94 -5.46 -4.26 6.36
CA ARG A 94 -6.08 -4.03 7.67
C ARG A 94 -7.30 -3.11 7.63
N TYR A 95 -7.45 -2.31 6.57
CA TYR A 95 -8.38 -1.18 6.52
C TYR A 95 -9.77 -1.51 6.00
N LEU A 96 -9.93 -2.64 5.30
CA LEU A 96 -11.17 -3.11 4.68
C LEU A 96 -11.85 -2.01 3.86
N ASP A 97 -11.28 -1.66 2.70
CA ASP A 97 -11.81 -0.58 1.86
C ASP A 97 -12.79 -1.05 0.77
N PRO A 98 -14.12 -0.85 0.94
CA PRO A 98 -15.10 -1.36 -0.02
C PRO A 98 -14.95 -0.76 -1.43
N SER A 99 -14.35 0.43 -1.55
CA SER A 99 -14.26 1.14 -2.84
C SER A 99 -13.31 0.46 -3.83
N ILE A 100 -12.37 -0.37 -3.35
CA ILE A 100 -11.42 -1.10 -4.20
C ILE A 100 -11.70 -2.60 -4.24
N ALA A 101 -12.70 -3.09 -3.50
CA ALA A 101 -13.08 -4.51 -3.48
C ALA A 101 -13.46 -5.05 -4.89
N ALA A 102 -13.97 -4.15 -5.74
CA ALA A 102 -14.29 -4.43 -7.13
C ALA A 102 -13.07 -4.64 -8.04
N VAL A 103 -11.85 -4.29 -7.61
CA VAL A 103 -10.61 -4.62 -8.34
C VAL A 103 -9.71 -5.58 -7.54
N MET A 104 -9.85 -5.59 -6.22
CA MET A 104 -9.08 -6.40 -5.27
C MET A 104 -10.06 -7.18 -4.39
N PRO A 105 -10.51 -8.37 -4.83
CA PRO A 105 -11.59 -9.12 -4.16
C PRO A 105 -11.30 -9.42 -2.68
N HIS A 106 -10.02 -9.65 -2.37
CA HIS A 106 -9.54 -10.02 -1.03
C HIS A 106 -9.28 -8.80 -0.12
N GLU A 107 -9.67 -7.59 -0.54
CA GLU A 107 -9.63 -6.41 0.33
C GLU A 107 -10.51 -6.56 1.59
N CYS A 108 -11.50 -7.45 1.52
CA CYS A 108 -12.54 -7.63 2.54
C CYS A 108 -12.34 -8.90 3.39
N ASP A 109 -11.28 -9.65 3.14
CA ASP A 109 -11.02 -10.92 3.80
C ASP A 109 -10.65 -10.71 5.26
N ASN A 110 -10.99 -11.70 6.10
CA ASN A 110 -10.49 -11.70 7.47
C ASN A 110 -9.01 -12.07 7.46
N ILE A 111 -8.21 -11.36 8.23
CA ILE A 111 -6.77 -11.58 8.39
C ILE A 111 -6.39 -11.68 9.88
N GLU A 112 -7.27 -12.23 10.71
CA GLU A 112 -7.07 -12.37 12.15
C GLU A 112 -6.28 -13.62 12.55
N THR A 113 -6.39 -14.71 11.78
CA THR A 113 -5.74 -15.98 12.09
C THR A 113 -4.65 -16.32 11.07
N ARG A 114 -3.69 -17.15 11.46
CA ARG A 114 -2.62 -17.58 10.57
C ARG A 114 -3.14 -18.25 9.30
N SER A 115 -4.14 -19.12 9.46
CA SER A 115 -4.79 -19.77 8.32
C SER A 115 -5.50 -18.78 7.40
N SER A 116 -6.09 -17.71 7.95
CA SER A 116 -6.76 -16.67 7.16
C SER A 116 -5.79 -15.78 6.37
N CYS A 117 -4.50 -15.78 6.71
CA CYS A 117 -3.47 -15.02 5.99
C CYS A 117 -2.58 -15.86 5.08
N ALA A 118 -2.74 -17.19 5.09
CA ALA A 118 -1.93 -18.06 4.25
C ALA A 118 -2.17 -17.76 2.77
N GLY A 119 -1.10 -17.75 1.96
CA GLY A 119 -1.18 -17.54 0.52
C GLY A 119 -1.33 -16.09 0.04
N PHE A 120 -1.37 -15.10 0.94
CA PHE A 120 -1.26 -13.70 0.56
C PHE A 120 0.19 -13.33 0.22
N VAL A 121 0.38 -12.38 -0.69
CA VAL A 121 1.71 -11.87 -1.09
C VAL A 121 2.22 -10.81 -0.12
N ALA A 122 1.30 -9.97 0.37
CA ALA A 122 1.61 -8.94 1.35
C ALA A 122 0.33 -8.43 2.03
N ILE A 123 0.49 -7.83 3.21
CA ILE A 123 -0.60 -7.19 3.96
C ILE A 123 -0.32 -5.70 4.12
N LYS A 124 -1.20 -4.87 3.57
CA LYS A 124 -1.07 -3.41 3.63
C LYS A 124 -1.38 -2.85 5.01
N VAL A 125 -0.42 -2.09 5.53
CA VAL A 125 -0.50 -1.37 6.81
C VAL A 125 0.17 0.01 6.75
N HIS A 126 -0.29 0.92 7.59
CA HIS A 126 0.31 2.25 7.80
C HIS A 126 0.80 2.40 9.25
N PRO A 127 1.93 3.09 9.47
CA PRO A 127 2.59 3.15 10.77
C PRO A 127 1.81 3.85 11.87
N THR A 128 0.90 4.74 11.49
CA THR A 128 0.02 5.43 12.42
C THR A 128 -0.98 4.49 13.12
N PHE A 129 -1.18 3.27 12.63
CA PHE A 129 -2.01 2.25 13.26
C PHE A 129 -1.24 1.22 14.11
N ALA A 130 0.09 1.33 14.19
CA ALA A 130 0.92 0.47 15.05
C ALA A 130 0.92 0.91 16.54
N GLY A 131 0.00 1.80 16.92
CA GLY A 131 -0.01 2.49 18.21
C GLY A 131 -0.89 1.91 19.33
N SER A 132 -1.52 0.75 19.21
CA SER A 132 -2.25 0.13 20.35
C SER A 132 -1.44 -1.01 20.97
N MET A 133 -0.79 -0.77 22.12
CA MET A 133 0.20 -1.64 22.79
C MET A 133 -0.34 -2.93 23.46
N ALA A 134 0.57 -3.91 23.63
CA ALA A 134 0.63 -5.17 24.37
C ALA A 134 2.07 -5.71 24.16
N ILE A 135 2.96 -5.39 25.10
CA ILE A 135 4.26 -6.05 25.22
C ILE A 135 3.95 -7.51 25.58
N ASP A 136 4.49 -8.47 24.83
CA ASP A 136 4.49 -9.87 25.31
C ASP A 136 5.53 -9.98 26.41
N SER A 137 5.03 -10.10 27.63
CA SER A 137 5.83 -10.25 28.84
C SER A 137 6.66 -11.54 28.87
N GLY A 138 6.43 -12.49 27.95
CA GLY A 138 7.18 -13.75 27.86
C GLY A 138 8.44 -13.71 27.00
N SER A 139 8.51 -12.82 25.98
CA SER A 139 9.58 -12.87 24.96
C SER A 139 10.55 -11.68 24.98
N GLY A 140 10.23 -10.59 25.67
CA GLY A 140 11.09 -9.40 25.75
C GLY A 140 11.32 -8.69 24.41
N ARG A 141 10.63 -9.10 23.34
CA ARG A 141 10.72 -8.52 21.99
C ARG A 141 9.68 -7.41 21.82
N ALA A 142 10.06 -6.39 21.06
CA ALA A 142 9.16 -5.32 20.68
C ALA A 142 8.03 -5.89 19.82
N ASN A 143 6.85 -6.03 20.40
CA ASN A 143 5.70 -6.53 19.68
C ASN A 143 5.03 -5.40 18.91
N PHE A 144 4.86 -5.59 17.60
CA PHE A 144 3.96 -4.78 16.80
C PHE A 144 2.54 -5.16 17.17
N VAL A 145 1.94 -4.50 18.12
CA VAL A 145 0.74 -5.04 18.77
C VAL A 145 -0.49 -4.96 17.85
N GLY A 146 -0.54 -3.96 16.97
CA GLY A 146 -1.52 -3.92 15.89
C GLY A 146 -1.28 -4.98 14.79
N ALA A 147 -0.06 -5.54 14.70
CA ALA A 147 0.35 -6.47 13.65
C ALA A 147 0.47 -7.92 14.15
N ASN A 148 0.73 -8.17 15.43
CA ASN A 148 0.60 -9.47 16.09
C ASN A 148 -0.88 -9.90 16.20
N LEU A 149 -1.81 -8.93 16.14
CA LEU A 149 -3.23 -9.20 15.94
C LEU A 149 -3.59 -9.61 14.51
N MET A 150 -2.72 -9.32 13.53
CA MET A 150 -2.92 -9.79 12.17
C MET A 150 -2.26 -11.15 12.00
N CYS A 151 -2.99 -12.08 11.42
CA CYS A 151 -2.53 -13.43 11.13
C CYS A 151 -2.18 -14.27 12.38
N GLY A 152 -2.66 -13.87 13.56
CA GLY A 152 -2.54 -14.63 14.81
C GLY A 152 -1.10 -14.94 15.24
N GLY A 153 -0.11 -14.12 14.86
CA GLY A 153 1.29 -14.39 15.17
C GLY A 153 2.22 -13.22 14.87
N ALA A 154 3.50 -13.38 15.25
CA ALA A 154 4.52 -12.37 15.03
C ALA A 154 4.87 -12.25 13.54
N ILE A 155 4.88 -11.01 13.05
CA ILE A 155 5.28 -10.71 11.69
C ILE A 155 6.81 -10.69 11.61
N ALA A 156 7.36 -11.53 10.75
CA ALA A 156 8.81 -11.64 10.57
C ALA A 156 9.35 -10.68 9.50
N LYS A 157 8.59 -10.38 8.43
CA LYS A 157 9.08 -9.67 7.24
C LYS A 157 8.32 -8.38 6.94
N ALA A 158 9.00 -7.39 6.38
CA ALA A 158 8.37 -6.16 5.91
C ALA A 158 8.95 -5.64 4.58
N ILE A 159 8.04 -5.23 3.69
CA ILE A 159 8.31 -4.47 2.48
C ILE A 159 8.03 -2.99 2.78
N PHE A 160 9.07 -2.18 2.81
CA PHE A 160 8.96 -0.73 2.99
C PHE A 160 8.73 -0.07 1.63
N LEU A 161 7.46 0.21 1.34
CA LEU A 161 7.09 0.99 0.17
C LEU A 161 7.32 2.47 0.44
N VAL A 162 8.41 2.99 -0.10
CA VAL A 162 8.83 4.38 0.02
C VAL A 162 8.57 5.13 -1.29
N ARG A 163 8.26 6.42 -1.17
CA ARG A 163 8.06 7.33 -2.29
C ARG A 163 8.63 8.67 -1.91
N HIS A 164 9.00 9.49 -2.90
CA HIS A 164 9.40 10.87 -2.62
C HIS A 164 8.35 11.58 -1.72
N PRO A 165 8.75 12.14 -0.56
CA PRO A 165 7.81 12.63 0.46
C PRO A 165 6.84 13.69 -0.09
N MET A 166 7.33 14.67 -0.86
CA MET A 166 6.47 15.70 -1.47
C MET A 166 5.35 15.12 -2.35
N THR A 167 5.66 14.06 -3.09
CA THR A 167 4.69 13.38 -3.96
C THR A 167 3.71 12.55 -3.12
N ALA A 168 4.17 11.89 -2.07
CA ALA A 168 3.33 11.14 -1.14
C ALA A 168 2.37 12.06 -0.35
N PHE A 169 2.83 13.21 0.13
CA PHE A 169 2.04 14.15 0.94
C PHE A 169 0.92 14.77 0.11
N TRP A 170 1.25 15.26 -1.07
CA TRP A 170 0.25 15.80 -2.00
C TRP A 170 -0.74 14.73 -2.42
N SER A 171 -0.25 13.49 -2.56
CA SER A 171 -1.09 12.35 -2.84
C SER A 171 -2.10 12.16 -1.70
N ASP A 172 -1.66 11.99 -0.45
CA ASP A 172 -2.57 11.72 0.66
C ASP A 172 -3.52 12.88 0.99
N TYR A 173 -3.08 14.13 0.82
CA TYR A 173 -3.92 15.30 1.04
C TYR A 173 -5.15 15.33 0.14
N GLN A 174 -4.96 15.11 -1.17
CA GLN A 174 -6.07 15.03 -2.11
C GLN A 174 -7.04 13.91 -1.75
N ARG A 175 -6.54 12.76 -1.26
CA ARG A 175 -7.36 11.63 -0.80
C ARG A 175 -8.18 11.99 0.44
N LYS A 176 -7.57 12.63 1.45
CA LYS A 176 -8.22 12.95 2.73
C LYS A 176 -9.24 14.08 2.61
N ARG A 177 -8.99 15.10 1.79
CA ARG A 177 -9.81 16.31 1.75
C ARG A 177 -11.25 16.07 1.30
N LEU A 178 -11.48 15.12 0.41
CA LEU A 178 -12.83 14.82 -0.06
C LEU A 178 -13.61 13.91 0.89
N ARG A 179 -12.93 13.16 1.77
CA ARG A 179 -13.59 12.50 2.92
C ARG A 179 -14.21 13.51 3.87
N ARG A 180 -13.54 14.66 4.09
CA ARG A 180 -14.05 15.74 4.98
C ARG A 180 -15.18 16.56 4.36
N ALA A 181 -15.36 16.50 3.04
CA ALA A 181 -16.40 17.25 2.32
C ALA A 181 -17.76 16.51 2.26
N GLY A 182 -17.97 15.48 3.10
CA GLY A 182 -19.24 14.75 3.17
C GLY A 182 -19.59 13.90 1.95
N ARG A 183 -18.68 13.75 0.98
CA ARG A 183 -18.88 12.84 -0.16
C ARG A 183 -18.62 11.42 0.35
N ALA A 184 -19.69 10.64 0.44
CA ALA A 184 -19.77 9.35 1.12
C ALA A 184 -18.91 8.22 0.51
N GLU A 185 -18.22 8.47 -0.61
CA GLU A 185 -17.42 7.46 -1.30
C GLU A 185 -15.94 7.72 -1.07
N HIS A 186 -15.23 6.71 -0.58
CA HIS A 186 -13.78 6.70 -0.41
C HIS A 186 -13.07 6.72 -1.78
N ASN A 187 -13.12 7.82 -2.51
CA ASN A 187 -12.44 7.92 -3.80
C ASN A 187 -10.93 8.11 -3.60
N HIS A 188 -10.19 6.99 -3.63
CA HIS A 188 -8.71 6.93 -3.61
C HIS A 188 -8.05 7.71 -4.74
N HIS A 189 -8.82 8.02 -5.77
CA HIS A 189 -8.39 8.62 -7.02
C HIS A 189 -8.87 10.06 -7.15
N SER A 190 -9.22 10.73 -6.06
CA SER A 190 -9.72 12.10 -6.18
C SER A 190 -8.61 13.13 -6.49
N ALA A 191 -9.00 14.25 -7.12
CA ALA A 191 -8.13 15.38 -7.42
C ALA A 191 -8.78 16.72 -7.04
N ILE A 192 -7.95 17.70 -6.67
CA ILE A 192 -8.40 19.06 -6.35
C ILE A 192 -8.48 19.86 -7.66
N THR A 193 -9.57 20.59 -7.87
CA THR A 193 -9.73 21.44 -9.06
C THR A 193 -8.98 22.77 -8.90
N THR A 194 -8.54 23.35 -10.01
CA THR A 194 -7.90 24.67 -10.04
C THR A 194 -8.83 25.76 -9.47
N ALA A 195 -10.13 25.67 -9.72
CA ALA A 195 -11.13 26.59 -9.18
C ALA A 195 -11.26 26.53 -7.64
N ALA A 196 -11.12 25.35 -7.04
CA ALA A 196 -11.17 25.19 -5.58
C ALA A 196 -9.85 25.56 -4.88
N TRP A 197 -8.75 25.60 -5.63
CA TRP A 197 -7.40 25.73 -5.10
C TRP A 197 -7.17 26.95 -4.21
N PRO A 198 -7.58 28.18 -4.57
CA PRO A 198 -7.29 29.37 -3.75
C PRO A 198 -7.82 29.24 -2.32
N LYS A 199 -8.97 28.58 -2.13
CA LYS A 199 -9.60 28.36 -0.82
C LYS A 199 -8.92 27.23 -0.04
N ILE A 200 -8.42 26.21 -0.73
CA ILE A 200 -7.83 25.01 -0.12
C ILE A 200 -6.35 25.23 0.24
N ARG A 201 -5.64 26.02 -0.56
CA ARG A 201 -4.19 26.22 -0.46
C ARG A 201 -3.70 26.57 0.96
N PRO A 202 -4.28 27.52 1.71
CA PRO A 202 -3.77 27.83 3.06
C PRO A 202 -3.80 26.63 4.00
N ALA A 203 -4.80 25.75 3.86
CA ALA A 203 -4.91 24.55 4.68
C ALA A 203 -3.94 23.46 4.23
N TRP A 204 -3.66 23.36 2.92
CA TRP A 204 -2.60 22.49 2.40
C TRP A 204 -1.23 22.87 2.97
N GLU A 205 -0.86 24.15 2.93
CA GLU A 205 0.46 24.61 3.36
C GLU A 205 0.71 24.34 4.85
N ARG A 206 -0.32 24.53 5.69
CA ARG A 206 -0.27 24.17 7.11
C ARG A 206 -0.14 22.66 7.30
N GLU A 207 -1.00 21.86 6.66
CA GLU A 207 -0.95 20.41 6.84
C GLU A 207 0.35 19.79 6.29
N ALA A 208 0.85 20.27 5.15
CA ALA A 208 2.09 19.79 4.56
C ALA A 208 3.28 19.93 5.52
N SER A 209 3.41 21.10 6.16
CA SER A 209 4.53 21.41 7.06
C SER A 209 4.34 20.90 8.49
N GLN A 210 3.12 20.92 9.03
CA GLN A 210 2.87 20.63 10.44
C GLN A 210 2.35 19.21 10.69
N VAL A 211 1.74 18.57 9.68
CA VAL A 211 1.15 17.23 9.81
C VAL A 211 1.95 16.23 9.00
N TYR A 212 1.95 16.31 7.67
CA TYR A 212 2.57 15.28 6.84
C TYR A 212 4.09 15.19 7.03
N ALA A 213 4.79 16.33 7.08
CA ALA A 213 6.23 16.33 7.30
C ALA A 213 6.61 15.75 8.67
N VAL A 214 5.83 16.08 9.71
CA VAL A 214 6.04 15.58 11.07
C VAL A 214 5.73 14.09 11.16
N GLU A 215 4.58 13.63 10.63
CA GLU A 215 4.22 12.21 10.56
C GLU A 215 5.28 11.41 9.81
N TYR A 216 5.78 11.93 8.68
CA TYR A 216 6.82 11.25 7.91
C TYR A 216 8.12 11.15 8.69
N ARG A 217 8.60 12.24 9.29
CA ARG A 217 9.80 12.21 10.16
C ARG A 217 9.62 11.22 11.30
N ASP A 218 8.46 11.25 11.96
CA ASP A 218 8.15 10.37 13.08
C ASP A 218 8.12 8.89 12.66
N MET A 219 7.81 8.55 11.41
CA MET A 219 7.95 7.17 10.93
C MET A 219 9.39 6.63 11.01
N TRP A 220 10.38 7.49 10.86
CA TRP A 220 11.80 7.11 10.86
C TRP A 220 12.44 7.15 12.24
N ARG A 221 11.72 7.66 13.25
CA ARG A 221 12.21 7.75 14.62
C ARG A 221 12.13 6.40 15.32
N PRO A 222 13.22 5.89 15.92
CA PRO A 222 13.21 4.62 16.64
C PRO A 222 12.25 4.61 17.84
N GLU A 223 11.97 5.78 18.42
CA GLU A 223 11.04 5.95 19.54
C GLU A 223 9.57 5.78 19.11
N LYS A 224 9.30 5.75 17.80
CA LYS A 224 7.98 5.52 17.23
C LYS A 224 7.94 4.11 16.66
N MET A 225 6.87 3.36 16.93
CA MET A 225 6.62 1.99 16.43
C MET A 225 6.38 1.99 14.91
N SER A 226 7.39 2.33 14.13
CA SER A 226 7.35 2.59 12.68
C SER A 226 8.62 2.04 12.01
N TYR A 227 9.07 2.63 10.90
CA TYR A 227 10.28 2.18 10.21
C TYR A 227 11.51 2.25 11.10
N GLY A 228 11.69 3.36 11.83
CA GLY A 228 12.84 3.55 12.71
C GLY A 228 12.97 2.43 13.72
N ARG A 229 11.86 2.07 14.38
CA ARG A 229 11.84 0.98 15.34
C ARG A 229 12.09 -0.38 14.71
N TRP A 230 11.42 -0.69 13.59
CA TRP A 230 11.65 -1.94 12.87
C TRP A 230 13.13 -2.13 12.49
N LEU A 231 13.76 -1.09 11.94
CA LEU A 231 15.17 -1.12 11.54
C LEU A 231 16.12 -1.24 12.73
N GLN A 232 15.75 -0.68 13.88
CA GLN A 232 16.50 -0.86 15.13
C GLN A 232 16.40 -2.29 15.66
N ASP A 233 15.21 -2.88 15.60
CA ASP A 233 14.95 -4.24 16.09
C ASP A 233 15.47 -5.33 15.12
N HIS A 234 15.65 -5.00 13.84
CA HIS A 234 16.09 -5.91 12.77
C HIS A 234 17.33 -5.38 12.01
N PRO A 235 18.45 -5.09 12.70
CA PRO A 235 19.62 -4.50 12.08
C PRO A 235 20.25 -5.47 11.06
N GLY A 236 20.42 -5.03 9.82
CA GLY A 236 21.02 -5.85 8.75
C GLY A 236 20.23 -7.10 8.39
N SER A 237 18.95 -7.18 8.77
CA SER A 237 18.13 -8.36 8.53
C SER A 237 17.76 -8.51 7.05
N THR A 238 17.77 -9.76 6.58
CA THR A 238 17.18 -10.21 5.31
C THR A 238 15.65 -10.17 5.31
N ASP A 239 15.02 -9.76 6.41
CA ASP A 239 13.58 -9.68 6.59
C ASP A 239 13.01 -8.30 6.24
N THR A 240 13.80 -7.43 5.60
CA THR A 240 13.35 -6.12 5.14
C THR A 240 13.66 -5.92 3.66
N GLU A 241 12.64 -5.59 2.87
CA GLU A 241 12.79 -5.18 1.47
C GLU A 241 12.41 -3.70 1.31
N PHE A 242 13.24 -2.92 0.62
CA PHE A 242 12.92 -1.53 0.29
C PHE A 242 12.46 -1.43 -1.16
N LEU A 243 11.18 -1.09 -1.34
CA LEU A 243 10.60 -0.86 -2.65
C LEU A 243 10.38 0.63 -2.85
N LYS A 244 11.18 1.26 -3.72
CA LYS A 244 10.94 2.65 -4.11
C LYS A 244 9.87 2.68 -5.19
N PHE A 245 8.81 3.46 -4.97
CA PHE A 245 7.76 3.67 -5.97
C PHE A 245 8.34 4.14 -7.32
N GLU A 246 9.38 4.96 -7.25
CA GLU A 246 10.12 5.50 -8.39
C GLU A 246 10.78 4.42 -9.25
N GLU A 247 11.18 3.28 -8.67
CA GLU A 247 11.72 2.15 -9.43
C GLU A 247 10.65 1.46 -10.27
N LEU A 248 9.40 1.42 -9.79
CA LEU A 248 8.28 0.77 -10.51
C LEU A 248 7.78 1.58 -11.70
N ILE A 249 8.06 2.87 -11.72
CA ILE A 249 7.65 3.77 -12.82
C ILE A 249 8.78 4.01 -13.81
N ASP A 250 9.99 3.60 -13.46
CA ASP A 250 11.18 3.63 -14.31
C ASP A 250 11.21 2.36 -15.18
N LYS A 251 11.12 2.53 -16.50
CA LYS A 251 11.06 1.41 -17.45
C LYS A 251 12.23 0.45 -17.32
N ASP A 252 13.41 0.96 -17.01
CA ASP A 252 14.63 0.17 -17.04
C ASP A 252 14.85 -0.59 -15.71
N ARG A 253 14.04 -0.28 -14.69
CA ARG A 253 14.18 -0.83 -13.33
C ARG A 253 12.94 -1.54 -12.81
N ARG A 254 11.78 -1.31 -13.43
CA ARG A 254 10.48 -1.73 -12.89
C ARG A 254 10.32 -3.24 -12.74
N THR A 255 10.82 -4.02 -13.71
CA THR A 255 10.73 -5.48 -13.67
C THR A 255 11.59 -6.06 -12.58
N ASP A 256 12.80 -5.54 -12.41
CA ASP A 256 13.73 -6.01 -11.38
C ASP A 256 13.23 -5.63 -9.99
N ALA A 257 12.72 -4.42 -9.81
CA ALA A 257 12.12 -3.99 -8.54
C ALA A 257 10.91 -4.87 -8.17
N LEU A 258 10.00 -5.12 -9.12
CA LEU A 258 8.84 -5.97 -8.87
C LEU A 258 9.23 -7.43 -8.62
N ARG A 259 10.20 -7.97 -9.38
CA ARG A 259 10.74 -9.33 -9.17
C ARG A 259 11.29 -9.49 -7.76
N ARG A 260 12.18 -8.60 -7.33
CA ARG A 260 12.78 -8.65 -5.98
C ARG A 260 11.71 -8.66 -4.90
N THR A 261 10.71 -7.78 -4.99
CA THR A 261 9.64 -7.72 -4.00
C THR A 261 8.75 -8.97 -4.00
N VAL A 262 8.40 -9.52 -5.16
CA VAL A 262 7.57 -10.72 -5.25
C VAL A 262 8.32 -11.96 -4.75
N SER A 263 9.61 -12.10 -5.11
CA SER A 263 10.49 -13.15 -4.59
C SER A 263 10.73 -13.03 -3.08
N PHE A 264 10.83 -11.82 -2.54
CA PHE A 264 10.92 -11.60 -1.10
C PHE A 264 9.70 -12.14 -0.34
N SER A 265 8.51 -12.11 -0.96
CA SER A 265 7.29 -12.74 -0.46
C SER A 265 7.23 -14.26 -0.71
N GLY A 266 8.26 -14.87 -1.31
CA GLY A 266 8.33 -16.31 -1.58
C GLY A 266 7.67 -16.75 -2.89
N PHE A 267 7.45 -15.83 -3.84
CA PHE A 267 6.83 -16.14 -5.12
C PHE A 267 7.81 -16.00 -6.28
N GLU A 268 7.90 -17.03 -7.11
CA GLU A 268 8.70 -17.02 -8.33
C GLU A 268 7.90 -16.51 -9.52
N VAL A 269 8.51 -15.63 -10.33
CA VAL A 269 7.86 -14.97 -11.46
C VAL A 269 8.80 -14.80 -12.65
N ASP A 270 8.28 -14.98 -13.86
CA ASP A 270 9.02 -14.76 -15.10
C ASP A 270 8.87 -13.31 -15.62
N ASN A 271 9.78 -12.89 -16.52
CA ASN A 271 9.82 -11.53 -17.07
C ASN A 271 8.54 -11.14 -17.82
N ARG A 272 7.94 -12.07 -18.57
CA ARG A 272 6.70 -11.79 -19.31
C ARG A 272 5.56 -11.50 -18.33
N THR A 273 5.45 -12.30 -17.28
CA THR A 273 4.46 -12.12 -16.22
C THR A 273 4.62 -10.75 -15.54
N LEU A 274 5.86 -10.33 -15.25
CA LEU A 274 6.15 -9.02 -14.66
C LEU A 274 5.71 -7.87 -15.58
N GLU A 275 6.04 -7.91 -16.86
CA GLU A 275 5.65 -6.89 -17.83
C GLU A 275 4.12 -6.82 -18.00
N CYS A 276 3.46 -7.97 -18.10
CA CYS A 276 2.01 -8.03 -18.15
C CYS A 276 1.36 -7.50 -16.87
N ALA A 277 1.99 -7.65 -15.70
CA ALA A 277 1.49 -7.09 -14.46
C ALA A 277 1.38 -5.56 -14.53
N PHE A 278 2.36 -4.86 -15.13
CA PHE A 278 2.28 -3.41 -15.32
C PHE A 278 1.15 -3.00 -16.25
N LEU A 279 0.94 -3.70 -17.35
CA LEU A 279 -0.18 -3.43 -18.26
C LEU A 279 -1.54 -3.68 -17.60
N HIS A 280 -1.64 -4.76 -16.82
CA HIS A 280 -2.87 -5.09 -16.12
C HIS A 280 -3.14 -4.17 -14.94
N ALA A 281 -2.12 -3.65 -14.27
CA ALA A 281 -2.26 -2.72 -13.15
C ALA A 281 -2.53 -1.27 -13.59
N ASP A 282 -2.32 -0.93 -14.88
CA ASP A 282 -2.64 0.38 -15.48
C ASP A 282 -4.15 0.56 -15.71
N GLU A 283 -4.95 0.30 -14.68
CA GLU A 283 -6.41 0.44 -14.71
C GLU A 283 -6.79 1.91 -14.54
N PRO A 284 -7.45 2.57 -15.52
CA PRO A 284 -7.83 3.98 -15.41
C PRO A 284 -8.62 4.31 -14.14
N ALA A 285 -9.51 3.40 -13.71
CA ALA A 285 -10.28 3.57 -12.47
C ALA A 285 -9.41 3.62 -11.20
N MET A 286 -8.16 3.15 -11.28
CA MET A 286 -7.18 3.09 -10.19
C MET A 286 -6.13 4.20 -10.27
N HIS A 287 -6.17 5.03 -11.31
CA HIS A 287 -5.33 6.20 -11.44
C HIS A 287 -6.10 7.45 -11.06
N ARG A 288 -5.39 8.41 -10.47
CA ARG A 288 -5.96 9.74 -10.27
C ARG A 288 -6.22 10.39 -11.63
N PRO A 289 -7.35 11.07 -11.79
CA PRO A 289 -7.63 11.82 -13.00
C PRO A 289 -6.56 12.89 -13.14
N ARG A 290 -6.23 13.15 -14.39
CA ARG A 290 -5.35 14.22 -14.81
C ARG A 290 -6.11 15.08 -15.79
N GLY A 291 -5.82 16.37 -15.77
CA GLY A 291 -6.47 17.30 -16.67
C GLY A 291 -6.09 18.74 -16.37
N PRO A 292 -6.32 19.64 -17.32
CA PRO A 292 -5.95 21.05 -17.21
C PRO A 292 -6.69 21.77 -16.06
N ASN A 293 -7.83 21.24 -15.63
CA ASN A 293 -8.66 21.80 -14.56
C ASN A 293 -8.31 21.27 -13.17
N LEU A 294 -7.23 20.50 -13.03
CA LEU A 294 -6.79 19.89 -11.78
C LEU A 294 -5.47 20.48 -11.32
N VAL A 295 -5.32 20.64 -10.00
CA VAL A 295 -4.08 21.12 -9.39
C VAL A 295 -3.04 20.02 -9.44
N ASP A 296 -2.01 20.23 -10.24
CA ASP A 296 -0.84 19.37 -10.24
C ASP A 296 0.09 19.68 -9.05
N ALA A 297 1.01 18.77 -8.77
CA ALA A 297 1.91 18.91 -7.64
C ALA A 297 2.85 20.13 -7.75
N THR A 298 3.23 20.56 -8.96
CA THR A 298 4.08 21.76 -9.20
C THR A 298 3.38 23.04 -8.80
N VAL A 299 2.07 23.12 -8.94
CA VAL A 299 1.26 24.23 -8.42
C VAL A 299 1.08 24.15 -6.90
N ALA A 300 1.04 22.94 -6.33
CA ALA A 300 0.86 22.74 -4.89
C ALA A 300 2.09 23.13 -4.06
N TRP A 301 3.29 23.05 -4.64
CA TRP A 301 4.56 23.22 -3.93
C TRP A 301 5.23 24.56 -4.24
N ARG A 302 5.04 25.56 -3.37
CA ARG A 302 5.82 26.81 -3.38
C ARG A 302 7.23 26.59 -2.85
N LEU A 303 8.23 27.31 -3.38
CA LEU A 303 9.63 27.20 -2.96
C LEU A 303 9.81 27.31 -1.44
N GLN A 304 9.20 28.33 -0.80
CA GLN A 304 9.27 28.52 0.65
C GLN A 304 8.67 27.33 1.44
N LEU A 305 7.57 26.76 0.96
CA LEU A 305 6.96 25.59 1.59
C LEU A 305 7.84 24.36 1.41
N LEU A 306 8.41 24.16 0.21
CA LEU A 306 9.35 23.08 -0.08
C LEU A 306 10.55 23.13 0.86
N ASP A 307 11.16 24.29 1.05
CA ASP A 307 12.30 24.46 1.96
C ASP A 307 11.92 24.15 3.41
N THR A 308 10.74 24.61 3.83
CA THR A 308 10.22 24.36 5.19
C THR A 308 9.99 22.86 5.42
N VAL A 309 9.34 22.17 4.48
CA VAL A 309 9.08 20.73 4.57
C VAL A 309 10.39 19.94 4.48
N TRP A 310 11.28 20.30 3.56
CA TRP A 310 12.55 19.61 3.36
C TRP A 310 13.46 19.70 4.57
N ARG A 311 13.43 20.81 5.32
CA ARG A 311 14.18 20.92 6.60
C ARG A 311 13.74 19.88 7.63
N ILE A 312 12.50 19.41 7.56
CA ILE A 312 11.93 18.42 8.49
C ILE A 312 12.22 16.98 8.02
N VAL A 313 12.08 16.71 6.71
CA VAL A 313 12.12 15.34 6.18
C VAL A 313 13.40 14.99 5.44
N GLY A 314 14.21 16.00 5.10
CA GLY A 314 15.32 15.90 4.15
C GLY A 314 16.40 14.93 4.59
N GLU A 315 16.75 14.88 5.88
CA GLU A 315 17.72 13.93 6.41
C GLU A 315 17.33 12.47 6.09
N HIS A 316 16.08 12.09 6.39
CA HIS A 316 15.57 10.74 6.13
C HIS A 316 15.36 10.48 4.64
N ALA A 317 14.83 11.46 3.90
CA ALA A 317 14.61 11.33 2.46
C ALA A 317 15.92 11.15 1.69
N SER A 318 17.00 11.84 2.11
CA SER A 318 18.31 11.78 1.44
C SER A 318 18.98 10.43 1.61
N LYS A 319 18.78 9.73 2.74
CA LYS A 319 19.23 8.34 2.95
C LYS A 319 18.61 7.37 1.93
N LEU A 320 17.45 7.71 1.36
CA LEU A 320 16.80 6.96 0.29
C LEU A 320 17.19 7.44 -1.11
N GLY A 321 18.11 8.41 -1.25
CA GLY A 321 18.52 8.99 -2.53
C GLY A 321 17.52 10.03 -3.09
N TYR A 322 16.58 10.51 -2.29
CA TYR A 322 15.71 11.62 -2.70
C TYR A 322 16.41 12.96 -2.47
N GLY A 323 16.21 13.89 -3.41
CA GLY A 323 16.72 15.25 -3.34
C GLY A 323 15.57 16.25 -3.36
N LYS A 324 15.78 17.42 -2.74
CA LYS A 324 14.73 18.45 -2.58
C LYS A 324 13.97 18.76 -3.86
N ASP A 325 14.66 18.75 -5.00
CA ASP A 325 14.14 19.19 -6.29
C ASP A 325 13.83 18.04 -7.26
N ASN A 326 14.21 16.79 -6.94
CA ASN A 326 14.03 15.67 -7.85
C ASN A 326 12.63 15.02 -7.79
N TRP A 327 11.75 15.49 -6.89
CA TRP A 327 10.36 15.05 -6.78
C TRP A 327 9.53 15.29 -8.04
N ARG A 328 9.87 16.28 -8.87
CA ARG A 328 9.17 16.56 -10.13
C ARG A 328 9.33 15.43 -11.14
N ARG A 329 10.45 14.70 -11.08
CA ARG A 329 10.69 13.51 -11.92
C ARG A 329 9.85 12.31 -11.49
N THR A 330 9.26 12.35 -10.29
CA THR A 330 8.49 11.24 -9.70
C THR A 330 6.97 11.41 -9.86
N ALA A 331 6.55 12.49 -10.51
CA ALA A 331 5.18 12.70 -10.96
C ALA A 331 4.90 11.78 -12.16
N LEU A 332 4.56 10.51 -11.85
CA LEU A 332 4.10 9.45 -12.76
C LEU A 332 4.00 9.88 -14.24
N PRO A 333 5.03 9.72 -15.08
CA PRO A 333 4.80 9.70 -16.52
C PRO A 333 3.78 8.59 -16.84
N PRO A 334 3.08 8.64 -17.99
CA PRO A 334 2.37 7.46 -18.48
C PRO A 334 3.31 6.26 -18.41
N ILE A 335 2.85 5.11 -17.90
CA ILE A 335 3.66 3.89 -17.86
C ILE A 335 4.09 3.64 -19.29
N GLY A 336 5.35 3.95 -19.61
CA GLY A 336 5.70 3.93 -21.00
C GLY A 336 5.67 2.47 -21.43
N ARG A 337 4.92 2.21 -22.48
CA ARG A 337 4.69 0.86 -22.98
C ARG A 337 6.03 0.27 -23.41
N VAL A 338 6.25 -0.99 -23.06
CA VAL A 338 7.35 -1.79 -23.59
C VAL A 338 6.79 -2.52 -24.81
N ASP A 339 7.60 -2.63 -25.84
CA ASP A 339 7.25 -3.45 -26.99
C ASP A 339 7.27 -4.93 -26.58
N LEU A 340 6.07 -5.51 -26.52
CA LEU A 340 5.87 -6.90 -26.15
C LEU A 340 5.89 -7.85 -27.35
N THR A 341 6.11 -7.35 -28.58
CA THR A 341 6.13 -8.19 -29.79
C THR A 341 7.24 -9.23 -29.76
N GLN A 342 8.36 -8.95 -29.12
CA GLN A 342 9.45 -9.91 -28.88
C GLN A 342 9.02 -11.13 -28.02
N TRP A 343 7.89 -11.05 -27.32
CA TRP A 343 7.31 -12.12 -26.48
C TRP A 343 6.11 -12.80 -27.13
N ALA A 344 5.71 -12.37 -28.34
CA ALA A 344 4.65 -13.02 -29.09
C ALA A 344 5.16 -14.41 -29.50
N ARG A 345 4.40 -15.46 -29.13
CA ARG A 345 4.70 -16.80 -29.65
C ARG A 345 4.54 -16.76 -31.17
N PRO A 346 5.47 -17.35 -31.95
CA PRO A 346 5.21 -17.63 -33.36
C PRO A 346 3.87 -18.35 -33.48
N ARG A 347 3.03 -17.90 -34.43
CA ARG A 347 1.70 -18.46 -34.64
C ARG A 347 1.77 -19.91 -35.09
#